data_AF-A0A521PWY4-F1
#
_entry.id   AF-A0A521PWY4-F1
#
_cell.length_a   1.000
_cell.length_b   1.000
_cell.length_c   1.000
_cell.angle_alpha   90.00
_cell.angle_beta   90.00
_cell.angle_gamma   90.00
#
_symmetry.space_group_name_H-M   'P 1'
#
loop_
_entity.id
_entity.type
_entity.pdbx_description
1 polymer ?
#
loop_
_entity_poly.entity_id
_entity_poly.type
_entity_poly.pdbx_seq_one_letter_code
_entity_poly.pdbx_strand_id
1 'polypeptide(L)' 'MPVVHVYMFEGWTVEQRRKIVAGITQAMVEGAGTEAKEVHVG' A
#
# COMPACT_ATOMS: atom_id res chain seq x y z
N MET A 1 -12.44 -6.17 1.79
CA MET A 1 -11.25 -6.27 0.92
C MET A 1 -11.02 -4.92 0.21
N PRO A 2 -10.27 -4.00 0.84
CA PRO A 2 -9.90 -2.73 0.21
C PRO A 2 -8.85 -2.91 -0.89
N VAL A 3 -9.03 -2.18 -1.99
CA VAL A 3 -8.11 -2.10 -3.12
C VAL A 3 -7.62 -0.68 -3.26
N VAL A 4 -6.30 -0.49 -3.26
CA VAL A 4 -5.65 0.82 -3.39
C VAL A 4 -4.86 0.86 -4.69
N HIS A 5 -5.20 1.82 -5.55
CA HIS A 5 -4.45 2.10 -6.77
C HIS A 5 -3.53 3.29 -6.57
N VAL A 6 -2.23 3.14 -6.87
CA VAL A 6 -1.24 4.19 -6.68
C VAL A 6 -0.69 4.66 -8.01
N TYR A 7 -1.11 5.85 -8.42
CA TYR A 7 -0.57 6.53 -9.60
C TYR A 7 0.60 7.41 -9.18
N MET A 8 1.81 7.07 -9.63
CA MET A 8 3.04 7.80 -9.34
C MET A 8 3.88 7.93 -10.61
N PHE A 9 4.73 8.96 -10.68
CA PHE A 9 5.72 9.11 -11.74
C PHE A 9 6.66 7.91 -11.79
N GLU A 10 7.23 7.62 -12.96
CA GLU A 10 8.20 6.53 -13.13
C GLU A 10 9.57 6.85 -12.48
N GLY A 11 10.44 5.84 -12.37
CA GLY A 11 11.83 6.01 -11.86
C GLY A 11 12.05 5.60 -10.40
N TRP A 12 11.05 5.06 -9.72
CA TRP A 12 11.19 4.57 -8.34
C TRP A 12 11.92 3.23 -8.27
N THR A 13 12.80 3.10 -7.28
CA THR A 13 13.47 1.82 -7.00
C THR A 13 12.47 0.81 -6.42
N VAL A 14 12.81 -0.48 -6.56
CA VAL A 14 12.02 -1.57 -5.96
C VAL A 14 11.91 -1.41 -4.44
N GLU A 15 12.97 -0.93 -3.78
CA GLU A 15 12.95 -0.71 -2.33
C GLU A 15 11.97 0.40 -1.93
N GLN A 16 11.94 1.50 -2.68
CA GLN A 16 10.99 2.57 -2.41
C GLN A 16 9.54 2.12 -2.63
N ARG A 17 9.27 1.35 -3.70
CA ARG A 17 7.95 0.75 -3.94
C ARG A 17 7.51 -0.14 -2.77
N ARG A 18 8.43 -0.96 -2.23
CA ARG A 18 8.14 -1.79 -1.04
C ARG A 18 7.79 -0.95 0.18
N LYS A 19 8.52 0.14 0.43
CA LYS A 19 8.24 1.07 1.55
C LYS A 19 6.87 1.73 1.39
N ILE A 20 6.50 2.14 0.18
CA ILE A 20 5.19 2.72 -0.11
C ILE A 20 4.08 1.70 0.16
N VAL A 21 4.20 0.48 -0.39
CA VAL A 21 3.20 -0.57 -0.16
C VAL A 21 3.04 -0.88 1.32
N ALA A 22 4.15 -1.04 2.05
CA ALA A 22 4.10 -1.30 3.50
C ALA A 22 3.42 -0.17 4.28
N GLY A 23 3.75 1.09 3.97
CA GLY A 23 3.15 2.25 4.62
C GLY A 23 1.65 2.39 4.33
N ILE A 24 1.23 2.15 3.08
CA ILE A 24 -0.19 2.16 2.70
C ILE A 24 -0.93 1.05 3.43
N THR A 25 -0.41 -0.18 3.44
CA THR A 25 -1.03 -1.30 4.13
C THR A 25 -1.18 -1.01 5.62
N GLN A 26 -0.14 -0.46 6.28
CA GLN A 26 -0.21 -0.08 7.69
C GLN A 26 -1.28 0.99 7.94
N ALA A 27 -1.32 2.04 7.11
CA ALA A 27 -2.33 3.09 7.23
C ALA A 27 -3.76 2.54 7.05
N MET A 28 -3.97 1.55 6.18
CA MET A 28 -5.26 0.88 6.02
C MET A 28 -5.64 0.04 7.24
N VAL A 29 -4.68 -0.65 7.85
CA VAL A 29 -4.91 -1.43 9.07
C VAL A 29 -5.29 -0.50 10.23
N GLU A 30 -4.54 0.58 10.43
CA GLU A 30 -4.74 1.51 11.52
C GLU A 30 -5.99 2.39 11.34
N GLY A 31 -6.21 2.89 10.11
CA GLY A 31 -7.28 3.84 9.83
C GLY A 31 -8.62 3.19 9.52
N ALA A 32 -8.63 2.03 8.84
CA ALA A 32 -9.86 1.35 8.43
C ALA A 32 -10.14 0.07 9.22
N GLY A 33 -9.23 -0.36 10.11
CA GLY A 33 -9.41 -1.56 10.93
C GLY A 33 -9.40 -2.88 10.13
N THR A 34 -8.87 -2.85 8.91
CA THR A 34 -8.79 -4.04 8.05
C THR A 34 -7.56 -4.87 8.39
N GLU A 35 -7.63 -6.19 8.25
CA GLU A 35 -6.44 -7.06 8.34
C GLU A 35 -5.51 -6.86 7.14
N ALA A 36 -4.19 -6.84 7.37
CA ALA A 36 -3.20 -6.62 6.31
C ALA A 36 -3.32 -7.59 5.12
N LYS A 37 -3.77 -8.84 5.36
CA LYS A 37 -3.97 -9.86 4.33
C LYS A 37 -5.11 -9.54 3.35
N GLU A 38 -6.00 -8.61 3.71
CA GLU A 38 -7.15 -8.22 2.88
C GLU A 38 -6.90 -6.93 2.09
N VAL A 39 -5.74 -6.28 2.28
CA VAL A 39 -5.35 -5.07 1.55
C VAL A 39 -4.62 -5.44 0.27
N HIS A 40 -5.12 -4.96 -0.86
CA HIS A 40 -4.43 -5.07 -2.14
C HIS A 40 -3.94 -3.69 -2.60
N VAL A 41 -2.66 -3.58 -2.96
CA VAL A 41 -2.04 -2.35 -3.45
C VAL A 41 -1.48 -2.60 -4.86
N GLY A 42 -1.95 -1.83 -5.83
CA GLY A 42 -1.63 -1.97 -7.27
C GLY A 42 -1.20 -0.67 -7.93
#